data_AF-A0A2S9FW97-F1
#
_entry.id   AF-A0A2S9FW97-F1
#
_cell.length_a   1.000
_cell.length_b   1.000
_cell.length_c   1.000
_cell.angle_alpha   90.00
_cell.angle_beta   90.00
_cell.angle_gamma   90.00
#
_symmetry.space_group_name_H-M   'P 1'
#
loop_
_entity.id
_entity.type
_entity.pdbx_description
1 polymer ?
#
loop_
_entity_poly.entity_id
_entity_poly.type
_entity_poly.pdbx_seq_one_letter_code
_entity_poly.pdbx_strand_id
1 'polypeptide(L)'
;VRGRGPLRTAILIPYGIVTVVSAFIFRYAFAIDSGFVNQWLNPTEFDWFGGQWSAIFVICLSEIWKTTPFISLLLLAGLVQVPED
;
A
#
# COMPACT_ATOMS: atom_id res chain seq x y z
N VAL A 1 -23.25 -9.42 -10.25
CA VAL A 1 -21.99 -9.35 -9.49
C VAL A 1 -21.90 -8.01 -8.74
N ARG A 2 -22.40 -7.95 -7.50
CA ARG A 2 -22.30 -6.76 -6.63
C ARG A 2 -20.86 -6.63 -6.11
N GLY A 3 -20.24 -5.45 -6.21
CA GLY A 3 -18.88 -5.17 -5.70
C GLY A 3 -17.85 -4.70 -6.74
N ARG A 4 -18.10 -4.88 -8.04
CA ARG A 4 -17.13 -4.49 -9.10
C ARG A 4 -16.89 -2.97 -9.19
N GLY A 5 -17.92 -2.16 -8.91
CA GLY A 5 -17.84 -0.69 -8.88
C GLY A 5 -16.89 -0.17 -7.78
N PRO A 6 -17.18 -0.43 -6.49
CA PRO A 6 -16.33 0.04 -5.39
C PRO A 6 -14.92 -0.55 -5.42
N LEU A 7 -14.76 -1.81 -5.86
CA LEU A 7 -13.43 -2.41 -6.01
C LEU A 7 -12.57 -1.68 -7.05
N ARG A 8 -13.15 -1.28 -8.19
CA ARG A 8 -12.44 -0.48 -9.20
C ARG A 8 -12.01 0.88 -8.66
N THR A 9 -12.89 1.56 -7.93
CA THR A 9 -12.55 2.85 -7.31
C THR A 9 -11.45 2.67 -6.28
N ALA A 10 -11.52 1.67 -5.41
CA ALA A 10 -10.52 1.41 -4.37
C ALA A 10 -9.13 1.10 -4.95
N ILE A 11 -9.06 0.34 -6.05
CA ILE A 11 -7.80 0.04 -6.75
C ILE A 11 -7.21 1.29 -7.41
N LEU A 12 -8.02 2.28 -7.81
CA LEU A 12 -7.52 3.50 -8.43
C LEU A 12 -7.00 4.55 -7.43
N ILE A 13 -7.41 4.46 -6.15
CA ILE A 13 -6.99 5.41 -5.11
C ILE A 13 -5.45 5.48 -4.96
N PRO A 14 -4.72 4.37 -4.78
CA PRO A 14 -3.26 4.43 -4.61
C PRO A 14 -2.57 4.93 -5.88
N TYR A 15 -3.09 4.55 -7.06
CA TYR A 15 -2.51 4.93 -8.36
C TYR A 15 -2.52 6.44 -8.59
N GLY A 16 -3.56 7.14 -8.13
CA GLY A 16 -3.68 8.59 -8.29
C GLY A 16 -2.82 9.42 -7.32
N ILE A 17 -2.20 8.80 -6.31
CA ILE A 17 -1.47 9.51 -5.25
C ILE A 17 -0.01 9.73 -5.68
N VAL A 18 0.43 10.99 -5.63
CA VAL A 18 1.83 11.37 -5.88
C VAL A 18 2.76 10.69 -4.88
N THR A 19 3.93 10.26 -5.33
CA THR A 19 4.96 9.58 -4.52
C THR A 19 5.25 10.30 -3.20
N VAL A 20 5.38 11.61 -3.22
CA VAL A 20 5.62 12.46 -2.04
C VAL A 20 4.49 12.35 -1.02
N VAL A 21 3.23 12.41 -1.48
CA VAL A 21 2.05 12.32 -0.59
C VAL A 21 1.96 10.93 0.04
N SER A 22 2.19 9.89 -0.75
CA SER A 22 2.26 8.52 -0.25
C SER A 22 3.36 8.34 0.79
N ALA A 23 4.54 8.93 0.59
CA ALA A 23 5.61 8.91 1.58
C ALA A 23 5.18 9.58 2.91
N PHE A 24 4.47 10.71 2.85
CA PHE A 24 3.94 11.35 4.06
C PHE A 24 2.87 10.53 4.77
N ILE A 25 1.94 9.91 4.02
CA ILE A 25 0.91 9.03 4.61
C ILE A 25 1.58 7.92 5.42
N PHE A 26 2.57 7.23 4.84
CA PHE A 26 3.30 6.18 5.51
C PHE A 26 4.19 6.69 6.65
N ARG A 27 4.83 7.86 6.50
CA ARG A 27 5.58 8.50 7.58
C ARG A 27 4.71 8.79 8.80
N TYR A 28 3.50 9.31 8.60
CA TYR A 28 2.57 9.59 9.71
C TYR A 28 1.94 8.32 10.27
N ALA A 29 1.64 7.34 9.41
CA ALA A 29 1.12 6.04 9.83
C ALA A 29 2.05 5.30 10.81
N PHE A 30 3.35 5.36 10.54
CA PHE A 30 4.43 4.72 11.31
C PHE A 30 5.15 5.69 12.26
N ALA A 31 4.58 6.88 12.52
CA ALA A 31 5.13 7.81 13.49
C ALA A 31 5.13 7.19 14.90
N ILE A 32 6.16 7.51 15.69
CA ILE A 32 6.36 6.92 17.03
C ILE A 32 5.21 7.30 17.97
N ASP A 33 4.89 8.59 18.04
CA ASP A 33 3.96 9.15 19.03
C ASP A 33 2.48 9.10 18.61
N SER A 34 2.21 9.24 17.30
CA SER A 34 0.86 9.46 16.76
C SER A 34 0.46 8.47 15.66
N GLY A 35 1.34 7.53 15.32
CA GLY A 35 1.09 6.55 14.28
C GLY A 35 0.11 5.47 14.72
N PHE A 36 -0.92 5.23 13.92
CA PHE A 36 -1.89 4.17 14.19
C PHE A 36 -1.26 2.76 14.14
N VAL A 37 -0.15 2.59 13.42
CA VAL A 37 0.50 1.28 13.27
C VAL A 37 1.09 0.79 14.60
N ASN A 38 1.70 1.68 15.37
CA ASN A 38 2.23 1.34 16.70
C ASN A 38 1.12 1.04 17.70
N GLN A 39 -0.02 1.74 17.60
CA GLN A 39 -1.19 1.48 18.44
C GLN A 39 -1.82 0.11 18.16
N TRP A 40 -1.84 -0.32 16.88
CA TRP A 40 -2.45 -1.59 16.49
C TRP A 40 -1.55 -2.80 16.73
N LEU A 41 -0.25 -2.66 16.51
CA LEU A 41 0.71 -3.75 16.69
C LEU A 41 1.18 -3.87 18.16
N ASN A 42 0.95 -2.83 18.96
CA ASN A 42 1.33 -2.71 20.37
C ASN A 42 2.84 -2.97 20.71
N PRO A 43 3.84 -2.68 19.84
CA PRO A 43 5.22 -2.61 20.29
C PRO A 43 5.41 -1.27 21.02
N THR A 44 5.85 -1.30 22.27
CA THR A 44 6.17 -0.09 23.04
C THR A 44 7.14 0.80 22.25
N GLU A 45 6.65 1.96 21.80
CA GLU A 45 7.42 3.07 21.19
C GLU A 45 8.48 2.64 20.16
N PHE A 46 8.14 1.68 19.30
CA PHE A 46 9.10 1.20 18.30
C PHE A 46 9.32 2.24 17.19
N ASP A 47 10.56 2.70 17.05
CA ASP A 47 10.99 3.57 15.96
C ASP A 47 11.23 2.78 14.68
N TRP A 48 10.23 2.73 13.82
CA TRP A 48 10.32 2.10 12.50
C TRP A 48 11.36 2.75 11.60
N PHE A 49 11.67 4.03 11.79
CA PHE A 49 12.64 4.77 10.98
C PHE A 49 14.04 4.80 11.61
N GLY A 50 14.18 4.35 12.86
CA GLY A 50 15.46 4.30 13.59
C GLY A 50 16.37 3.15 13.15
N GLY A 51 15.80 2.08 12.61
CA GLY A 51 16.54 0.93 12.07
C GLY A 51 16.57 0.89 10.53
N GLN A 52 17.70 0.50 9.95
CA GLN A 52 17.84 0.35 8.49
C GLN A 52 16.79 -0.60 7.89
N TRP A 53 16.60 -1.76 8.51
CA TRP A 53 15.70 -2.79 7.99
C TRP A 53 14.22 -2.47 8.20
N SER A 54 13.86 -1.89 9.34
CA SER A 54 12.49 -1.43 9.61
C SER A 54 12.11 -0.27 8.69
N ALA A 55 13.04 0.65 8.43
CA ALA A 55 12.81 1.77 7.52
C ALA A 55 12.60 1.28 6.08
N ILE A 56 13.46 0.37 5.61
CA ILE A 56 13.31 -0.27 4.29
C ILE A 56 11.97 -0.99 4.20
N PHE A 57 11.54 -1.72 5.25
CA PHE A 57 10.26 -2.40 5.25
C PHE A 57 9.09 -1.41 5.04
N VAL A 58 9.05 -0.31 5.78
CA VAL A 58 8.00 0.72 5.64
C VAL A 58 8.02 1.36 4.25
N ILE A 59 9.21 1.66 3.72
CA ILE A 59 9.39 2.23 2.37
C ILE A 59 8.90 1.25 1.31
N CYS A 60 9.32 -0.02 1.37
CA CYS A 60 8.87 -1.06 0.45
C CYS A 60 7.36 -1.25 0.52
N LEU A 61 6.77 -1.25 1.71
CA LEU A 61 5.33 -1.42 1.88
C LEU A 61 4.55 -0.25 1.25
N SER A 62 5.05 0.98 1.40
CA SER A 62 4.52 2.17 0.73
C SER A 62 4.57 2.06 -0.80
N GLU A 63 5.69 1.58 -1.34
CA GLU A 63 5.87 1.43 -2.79
C GLU A 63 5.05 0.27 -3.37
N ILE A 64 4.98 -0.87 -2.67
CA ILE A 64 4.13 -2.00 -3.06
C ILE A 64 2.66 -1.56 -3.07
N TRP A 65 2.18 -0.85 -2.04
CA TRP A 65 0.81 -0.37 -1.98
C TRP A 65 0.45 0.54 -3.17
N LYS A 66 1.40 1.37 -3.65
CA LYS A 66 1.20 2.24 -4.81
C LYS A 66 1.24 1.48 -6.15
N THR A 67 2.12 0.49 -6.28
CA THR A 67 2.38 -0.22 -7.55
C THR A 67 1.47 -1.43 -7.78
N THR A 68 0.96 -2.06 -6.71
CA THR A 68 0.09 -3.25 -6.75
C THR A 68 -1.14 -3.07 -7.64
N PRO A 69 -1.88 -1.94 -7.59
CA PRO A 69 -3.04 -1.72 -8.45
C PRO A 69 -2.77 -1.92 -9.93
N PHE A 70 -1.72 -1.31 -10.45
CA PHE A 70 -1.40 -1.34 -11.87
C PHE A 70 -1.05 -2.76 -12.31
N ILE A 71 -0.19 -3.45 -11.54
CA ILE A 71 0.19 -4.83 -11.82
C ILE A 71 -1.02 -5.76 -11.76
N SER A 72 -1.90 -5.58 -10.78
CA SER A 72 -3.14 -6.37 -10.67
C SER A 72 -4.04 -6.22 -11.89
N LEU A 73 -4.14 -5.00 -12.45
CA LEU A 73 -4.92 -4.73 -13.65
C LEU A 73 -4.26 -5.32 -14.90
N LEU A 74 -2.93 -5.27 -15.01
CA LEU A 74 -2.18 -5.90 -16.10
C LEU A 74 -2.35 -7.42 -16.07
N LEU A 75 -2.19 -8.05 -14.90
CA LEU A 75 -2.37 -9.49 -14.73
C LEU A 75 -3.80 -9.92 -15.04
N LEU A 76 -4.80 -9.14 -14.59
CA LEU A 76 -6.20 -9.40 -14.92
C LEU A 76 -6.47 -9.26 -16.42
N ALA A 77 -5.90 -8.24 -17.07
CA ALA A 77 -6.03 -8.04 -18.52
C ALA A 77 -5.34 -9.16 -19.32
N GLY A 78 -4.21 -9.68 -18.84
CA GLY A 78 -3.56 -10.86 -19.41
C GLY A 78 -4.38 -12.13 -19.23
N LEU A 79 -4.94 -12.34 -18.04
CA LEU A 79 -5.77 -13.52 -17.73
C LEU A 79 -7.06 -13.58 -18.57
N VAL A 80 -7.69 -12.43 -18.84
CA VAL A 80 -8.90 -12.35 -19.67
C VAL A 80 -8.64 -12.71 -21.14
N GLN A 81 -7.39 -12.70 -21.61
CA GLN A 81 -7.04 -13.04 -22.99
C GLN A 81 -6.76 -14.53 -23.21
N VAL A 82 -6.67 -15.35 -22.15
CA VAL A 82 -6.43 -16.79 -22.26
C VAL A 82 -7.73 -17.48 -22.73
N PRO A 83 -7.75 -18.18 -23.87
CA PRO A 83 -8.91 -18.96 -24.31
C PRO A 83 -9.22 -20.08 -23.31
N GLU A 84 -10.49 -20.34 -23.04
CA GLU A 84 -10.94 -21.41 -22.12
C GLU A 84 -11.03 -22.80 -22.79
N ASP A 85 -10.42 -22.97 -23.97
CA ASP A 85 -10.42 -24.22 -24.76
C ASP A 85 -9.40 -25.26 -24.24
#